data_AF-A0A9E4PGC6-F1
#
_entry.id   AF-A0A9E4PGC6-F1
#
_cell.length_a   1.000
_cell.length_b   1.000
_cell.length_c   1.000
_cell.angle_alpha   90.00
_cell.angle_beta   90.00
_cell.angle_gamma   90.00
#
_symmetry.space_group_name_H-M   'P 1'
#
loop_
_entity.id
_entity.type
_entity.pdbx_description
1 polymer ?
#
loop_
_entity_poly.entity_id
_entity_poly.type
_entity_poly.pdbx_seq_one_letter_code
_entity_poly.pdbx_strand_id
1 'polypeptide(L)'
;DGKKLIAGINSYAQAWGFRSDTVIEIGDPSWVEDPSIVIDTVKAYLRDGSEDPRKNWNEIVAARERIVSETREKISGYPEPVKQQFNGMLHAGQQGHRIQEDHSWWIDQQGNHQVRKVFLEFGNRLASAGVISERDDVFMLTGDEIIESAKSGFTGDFKSAASERRAEMEKWAEIPAAPHIGTDYGPPPDNPVSRALGRFFGWGPPRDSDGPSDLITGTPGSSGKVTGTARVIIKLSDAGRLNKGDILVTATTSPPWTPLFATAGGIVTDTGGALSHCAIVAREYGIPATVGAAGATFAIKDGDRIEVDGDAGTVRIL
;
A
#
# COMPACT_ATOMS: atom_id res chain seq x y z
N ASP A 1 17.80 -22.83 19.49
CA ASP A 1 18.92 -21.86 19.55
C ASP A 1 18.71 -20.52 18.81
N GLY A 2 17.69 -20.33 17.96
CA GLY A 2 17.32 -18.99 17.42
C GLY A 2 18.31 -18.33 16.43
N LYS A 3 19.59 -18.69 16.45
CA LYS A 3 20.67 -18.09 15.63
C LYS A 3 20.40 -18.13 14.13
N LYS A 4 19.85 -19.24 13.61
CA LYS A 4 19.48 -19.36 12.18
C LYS A 4 18.36 -18.39 11.79
N LEU A 5 17.38 -18.20 12.67
CA LEU A 5 16.27 -17.27 12.43
C LEU A 5 16.77 -15.83 12.41
N ILE A 6 17.58 -15.44 13.39
CA ILE A 6 18.20 -14.10 13.45
C ILE A 6 19.06 -13.83 12.21
N ALA A 7 19.88 -14.80 11.80
CA ALA A 7 20.67 -14.68 10.57
C ALA A 7 19.79 -14.51 9.33
N GLY A 8 18.66 -15.24 9.25
CA GLY A 8 17.69 -15.11 8.17
C GLY A 8 17.03 -13.73 8.12
N ILE A 9 16.57 -13.22 9.27
CA ILE A 9 15.97 -11.88 9.39
C ILE A 9 16.99 -10.81 9.00
N ASN A 10 18.23 -10.91 9.47
CA ASN A 10 19.28 -9.94 9.13
C ASN A 10 19.61 -9.95 7.64
N SER A 11 19.74 -11.13 7.02
CA SER A 11 19.96 -11.23 5.57
C SER A 11 18.80 -10.66 4.77
N TYR A 12 17.56 -10.88 5.23
CA TYR A 12 16.39 -10.27 4.63
C TYR A 12 16.41 -8.73 4.75
N ALA A 13 16.66 -8.20 5.96
CA ALA A 13 16.73 -6.77 6.19
C ALA A 13 17.86 -6.10 5.39
N GLN A 14 18.99 -6.76 5.17
CA GLN A 14 20.05 -6.23 4.30
C GLN A 14 19.64 -6.17 2.83
N ALA A 15 18.90 -7.17 2.35
CA ALA A 15 18.45 -7.22 0.96
C ALA A 15 17.23 -6.33 0.69
N TRP A 16 16.36 -6.16 1.68
CA TRP A 16 14.97 -5.73 1.51
C TRP A 16 14.48 -4.77 2.59
N GLY A 17 15.32 -4.44 3.57
CA GLY A 17 14.92 -3.71 4.78
C GLY A 17 14.91 -2.19 4.65
N PHE A 18 15.25 -1.63 3.50
CA PHE A 18 15.05 -0.18 3.27
C PHE A 18 13.59 0.18 3.01
N ARG A 19 12.66 -0.78 3.12
CA ARG A 19 11.22 -0.52 3.10
C ARG A 19 10.79 0.15 4.40
N SER A 20 9.94 1.16 4.29
CA SER A 20 9.15 1.70 5.40
C SER A 20 7.66 1.35 5.22
N ASP A 21 6.84 1.67 6.23
CA ASP A 21 5.39 1.45 6.19
C ASP A 21 4.75 2.21 5.02
N THR A 22 5.01 3.52 4.96
CA THR A 22 4.64 4.33 3.79
C THR A 22 5.79 4.39 2.78
N VAL A 23 5.44 4.61 1.51
CA VAL A 23 6.44 4.66 0.42
C VAL A 23 7.27 5.95 0.45
N ILE A 24 6.69 7.05 0.94
CA ILE A 24 7.24 8.40 0.78
C ILE A 24 7.46 9.17 2.10
N GLU A 25 7.01 8.67 3.25
CA GLU A 25 7.28 9.36 4.53
C GLU A 25 8.73 9.11 4.95
N ILE A 26 9.51 10.18 5.02
CA ILE A 26 10.92 10.12 5.40
C ILE A 26 11.04 9.92 6.92
N GLY A 27 10.00 10.30 7.68
CA GLY A 27 9.89 10.12 9.13
C GLY A 27 9.68 8.67 9.58
N ASP A 28 9.23 7.77 8.69
CA ASP A 28 9.02 6.37 9.03
C ASP A 28 10.35 5.61 9.15
N PRO A 29 10.55 4.78 10.20
CA PRO A 29 11.70 3.90 10.27
C PRO A 29 11.60 2.83 9.18
N SER A 30 12.73 2.56 8.53
CA SER A 30 12.85 1.44 7.62
C SER A 30 12.95 0.11 8.38
N TRP A 31 12.61 -1.01 7.76
CA TRP A 31 12.63 -2.34 8.39
C TRP A 31 14.02 -2.82 8.83
N VAL A 32 15.10 -2.22 8.33
CA VAL A 32 16.47 -2.45 8.81
C VAL A 32 16.74 -1.70 10.12
N GLU A 33 16.04 -0.59 10.37
CA GLU A 33 16.09 0.17 11.62
C GLU A 33 15.13 -0.43 12.65
N ASP A 34 13.93 -0.81 12.23
CA ASP A 34 12.93 -1.48 13.06
C ASP A 34 12.38 -2.75 12.37
N PRO A 35 12.87 -3.96 12.73
CA PRO A 35 12.44 -5.20 12.10
C PRO A 35 11.09 -5.74 12.61
N SER A 36 10.38 -5.01 13.48
CA SER A 36 9.15 -5.49 14.12
C SER A 36 8.10 -5.95 13.11
N ILE A 37 7.87 -5.18 12.03
CA ILE A 37 6.93 -5.51 10.96
C ILE A 37 7.26 -6.86 10.31
N VAL A 38 8.54 -7.11 10.02
CA VAL A 38 9.01 -8.36 9.42
C VAL A 38 8.79 -9.52 10.38
N ILE A 39 9.12 -9.34 11.65
CA ILE A 39 8.96 -10.34 12.69
C ILE A 39 7.49 -10.72 12.88
N ASP A 40 6.59 -9.73 12.95
CA ASP A 40 5.17 -9.96 13.18
C ASP A 40 4.48 -10.60 11.97
N THR A 41 4.91 -10.25 10.76
CA THR A 41 4.49 -10.94 9.53
C THR A 41 4.88 -12.42 9.56
N VAL A 42 6.11 -12.75 9.96
CA VAL A 42 6.56 -14.15 10.08
C VAL A 42 5.76 -14.88 11.16
N LYS A 43 5.47 -14.24 12.30
CA LYS A 43 4.61 -14.84 13.34
C LYS A 43 3.21 -15.15 12.82
N ALA A 44 2.61 -14.24 12.05
CA ALA A 44 1.29 -14.45 11.45
C ALA A 44 1.30 -15.66 10.51
N TYR A 45 2.29 -15.77 9.63
CA TYR A 45 2.42 -16.92 8.73
C TYR A 45 2.59 -18.26 9.47
N LEU A 46 3.36 -18.27 10.56
CA LEU A 46 3.53 -19.46 11.38
C LEU A 46 2.24 -19.85 12.12
N ARG A 47 1.50 -18.86 12.64
CA ARG A 47 0.21 -19.08 13.31
C ARG A 47 -0.83 -19.67 12.35
N ASP A 48 -0.88 -19.16 11.13
CA ASP A 48 -1.96 -19.46 10.18
C ASP A 48 -1.66 -20.69 9.29
N GLY A 49 -0.46 -21.28 9.45
CA GLY A 49 -0.02 -22.44 8.67
C GLY A 49 0.05 -22.12 7.17
N SER A 50 0.47 -20.91 6.83
CA SER A 50 0.48 -20.42 5.44
C SER A 50 1.36 -21.28 4.54
N GLU A 51 0.90 -21.52 3.32
CA GLU A 51 1.69 -22.24 2.31
C GLU A 51 2.85 -21.38 1.79
N ASP A 52 3.86 -22.02 1.19
CA ASP A 52 4.95 -21.33 0.51
C ASP A 52 4.38 -20.47 -0.65
N PRO A 53 4.56 -19.14 -0.63
CA PRO A 53 4.01 -18.26 -1.66
C PRO A 53 4.55 -18.56 -3.06
N ARG A 54 5.70 -19.24 -3.18
CA ARG A 54 6.26 -19.68 -4.47
C ARG A 54 5.38 -20.72 -5.17
N LYS A 55 4.56 -21.47 -4.43
CA LYS A 55 3.62 -22.42 -5.01
C LYS A 55 2.54 -21.69 -5.81
N ASN A 56 1.88 -20.71 -5.20
CA ASN A 56 0.90 -19.86 -5.88
C ASN A 56 1.52 -19.15 -7.09
N TRP A 57 2.73 -18.59 -6.93
CA TRP A 57 3.46 -17.96 -8.04
C TRP A 57 3.64 -18.91 -9.24
N ASN A 58 4.10 -20.15 -9.00
CA ASN A 58 4.30 -21.12 -10.07
C ASN A 58 2.98 -21.50 -10.75
N GLU A 59 1.88 -21.60 -10.01
CA GLU A 59 0.55 -21.87 -10.54
C GLU A 59 0.04 -20.72 -11.43
N ILE A 60 0.22 -19.47 -11.00
CA ILE A 60 -0.12 -18.26 -11.79
C ILE A 60 0.70 -18.21 -13.07
N VAL A 61 2.02 -18.46 -13.00
CA VAL A 61 2.89 -18.49 -14.17
C VAL A 61 2.45 -19.57 -15.16
N ALA A 62 2.16 -20.78 -14.69
CA ALA A 62 1.67 -21.86 -15.54
C ALA A 62 0.32 -21.51 -16.19
N ALA A 63 -0.61 -20.91 -15.43
CA ALA A 63 -1.89 -20.45 -15.95
C ALA A 63 -1.71 -19.37 -17.03
N ARG A 64 -0.81 -18.40 -16.81
CA ARG A 64 -0.46 -17.38 -17.80
C ARG A 64 0.06 -17.99 -19.10
N GLU A 65 1.07 -18.87 -19.02
CA GLU A 65 1.65 -19.50 -20.21
C GLU A 65 0.60 -20.29 -21.01
N ARG A 66 -0.26 -21.04 -20.31
CA ARG A 66 -1.38 -21.77 -20.92
C ARG A 66 -2.36 -20.83 -21.62
N ILE A 67 -2.85 -19.78 -20.94
CA ILE A 67 -3.80 -18.81 -21.52
C ILE A 67 -3.19 -18.11 -22.74
N VAL A 68 -1.90 -17.74 -22.68
CA VAL A 68 -1.17 -17.14 -23.80
C VAL A 68 -1.09 -18.11 -24.98
N SER A 69 -0.78 -19.39 -24.74
CA SER A 69 -0.75 -20.42 -25.80
C SER A 69 -2.12 -20.61 -26.44
N GLU A 70 -3.17 -20.84 -25.63
CA GLU A 70 -4.55 -20.99 -26.10
C GLU A 70 -5.02 -19.77 -26.91
N THR A 71 -4.61 -18.56 -26.50
CA THR A 71 -4.95 -17.33 -27.21
C THR A 71 -4.23 -17.25 -28.55
N ARG A 72 -2.94 -17.60 -28.60
CA ARG A 72 -2.15 -17.66 -29.84
C ARG A 72 -2.73 -18.67 -30.84
N GLU A 73 -3.21 -19.81 -30.36
CA GLU A 73 -3.88 -20.81 -31.19
C GLU A 73 -5.20 -20.26 -31.77
N LYS A 74 -6.03 -19.62 -30.95
CA LYS A 74 -7.30 -19.01 -31.39
C LYS A 74 -7.11 -17.93 -32.45
N ILE A 75 -6.02 -17.14 -32.37
CA ILE A 75 -5.72 -16.08 -33.35
C ILE A 75 -4.82 -16.54 -34.49
N SER A 76 -4.49 -17.83 -34.59
CA SER A 76 -3.53 -18.35 -35.58
C SER A 76 -3.93 -18.05 -37.04
N GLY A 77 -5.24 -18.06 -37.33
CA GLY A 77 -5.80 -17.72 -38.64
C GLY A 77 -6.00 -16.22 -38.90
N TYR A 78 -5.67 -15.34 -37.95
CA TYR A 78 -5.86 -13.89 -38.10
C TYR A 78 -4.73 -13.28 -38.94
N PRO A 79 -4.95 -12.11 -39.58
CA PRO A 79 -3.90 -11.42 -40.32
C PRO A 79 -2.64 -11.18 -39.49
N GLU A 80 -1.47 -11.28 -40.12
CA GLU A 80 -0.18 -11.12 -39.45
C GLU A 80 -0.06 -9.81 -38.63
N PRO A 81 -0.53 -8.64 -39.10
CA PRO A 81 -0.49 -7.42 -38.30
C PRO A 81 -1.24 -7.51 -36.96
N VAL A 82 -2.35 -8.27 -36.90
CA VAL A 82 -3.13 -8.44 -35.68
C VAL A 82 -2.38 -9.31 -34.68
N LYS A 83 -1.75 -10.40 -35.14
CA LYS A 83 -0.92 -11.27 -34.30
C LYS A 83 0.30 -10.52 -33.77
N GLN A 84 0.94 -9.68 -34.59
CA GLN A 84 2.05 -8.84 -34.16
C GLN A 84 1.62 -7.81 -33.11
N GLN A 85 0.49 -7.14 -33.32
CA GLN A 85 -0.07 -6.20 -32.35
C GLN A 85 -0.36 -6.89 -31.01
N PHE A 86 -1.00 -8.06 -31.02
CA PHE A 86 -1.25 -8.86 -29.82
C PHE A 86 0.05 -9.20 -29.07
N ASN A 87 1.04 -9.75 -29.75
CA ASN A 87 2.31 -10.12 -29.12
C ASN A 87 3.07 -8.91 -28.59
N GLY A 88 3.03 -7.78 -29.32
CA GLY A 88 3.62 -6.51 -28.88
C GLY A 88 2.95 -5.98 -27.60
N MET A 89 1.62 -5.96 -27.55
CA MET A 89 0.87 -5.51 -26.37
C MET A 89 1.06 -6.46 -25.18
N LEU A 90 1.08 -7.77 -25.41
CA LEU A 90 1.37 -8.77 -24.37
C LEU A 90 2.77 -8.56 -23.77
N HIS A 91 3.78 -8.40 -24.62
CA HIS A 91 5.15 -8.14 -24.17
C HIS A 91 5.24 -6.82 -23.38
N ALA A 92 4.65 -5.74 -23.91
CA ALA A 92 4.62 -4.44 -23.25
C ALA A 92 3.93 -4.51 -21.87
N GLY A 93 2.81 -5.23 -21.76
CA GLY A 93 2.11 -5.43 -20.48
C GLY A 93 2.94 -6.22 -19.46
N GLN A 94 3.61 -7.30 -19.91
CA GLN A 94 4.44 -8.14 -19.04
C GLN A 94 5.70 -7.43 -18.53
N GLN A 95 6.32 -6.57 -19.36
CA GLN A 95 7.52 -5.82 -18.96
C GLN A 95 7.17 -4.53 -18.22
N GLY A 96 6.17 -3.80 -18.70
CA GLY A 96 5.80 -2.49 -18.15
C GLY A 96 5.35 -2.57 -16.70
N HIS A 97 4.54 -3.58 -16.35
CA HIS A 97 4.07 -3.74 -14.98
C HIS A 97 5.20 -4.10 -14.01
N ARG A 98 6.20 -4.88 -14.45
CA ARG A 98 7.37 -5.17 -13.62
C ARG A 98 8.14 -3.90 -13.29
N ILE A 99 8.36 -3.02 -14.27
CA ILE A 99 9.01 -1.73 -14.04
C ILE A 99 8.18 -0.88 -13.08
N GLN A 100 6.86 -0.91 -13.23
CA GLN A 100 5.92 -0.23 -12.33
C GLN A 100 5.94 -0.79 -10.91
N GLU A 101 6.27 -2.05 -10.67
CA GLU A 101 6.37 -2.54 -9.29
C GLU A 101 7.79 -2.33 -8.72
N ASP A 102 8.80 -2.59 -9.55
CA ASP A 102 10.22 -2.47 -9.20
C ASP A 102 10.62 -1.00 -8.92
N HIS A 103 9.96 0.01 -9.51
CA HIS A 103 10.28 1.41 -9.22
C HIS A 103 10.08 1.77 -7.74
N SER A 104 9.02 1.25 -7.11
CA SER A 104 8.74 1.56 -5.70
C SER A 104 9.89 1.11 -4.81
N TRP A 105 10.49 -0.03 -5.12
CA TRP A 105 11.67 -0.49 -4.40
C TRP A 105 12.93 0.29 -4.78
N TRP A 106 13.31 0.32 -6.06
CA TRP A 106 14.62 0.82 -6.51
C TRP A 106 14.75 2.34 -6.47
N ILE A 107 13.65 3.06 -6.62
CA ILE A 107 13.62 4.52 -6.65
C ILE A 107 13.11 5.05 -5.32
N ASP A 108 11.87 4.71 -4.95
CA ASP A 108 11.19 5.38 -3.84
C ASP A 108 11.77 4.92 -2.49
N GLN A 109 11.64 3.64 -2.15
CA GLN A 109 12.03 3.11 -0.85
C GLN A 109 13.56 3.21 -0.62
N GLN A 110 14.36 2.80 -1.61
CA GLN A 110 15.82 2.93 -1.55
C GLN A 110 16.25 4.40 -1.44
N GLY A 111 15.67 5.28 -2.25
CA GLY A 111 15.98 6.71 -2.24
C GLY A 111 15.59 7.36 -0.91
N ASN A 112 14.37 7.13 -0.45
CA ASN A 112 13.85 7.69 0.81
C ASN A 112 14.66 7.24 2.01
N HIS A 113 15.09 5.98 2.08
CA HIS A 113 15.98 5.53 3.16
C HIS A 113 17.33 6.28 3.15
N GLN A 114 17.93 6.53 1.99
CA GLN A 114 19.19 7.31 1.94
C GLN A 114 18.97 8.77 2.35
N VAL A 115 17.87 9.38 1.91
CA VAL A 115 17.51 10.75 2.31
C VAL A 115 17.25 10.83 3.82
N ARG A 116 16.49 9.88 4.37
CA ARG A 116 16.23 9.75 5.82
C ARG A 116 17.51 9.77 6.64
N LYS A 117 18.55 9.03 6.23
CA LYS A 117 19.84 9.02 6.94
C LYS A 117 20.48 10.40 7.04
N VAL A 118 20.31 11.26 6.03
CA VAL A 118 20.80 12.64 6.06
C VAL A 118 20.03 13.44 7.10
N PHE A 119 18.69 13.37 7.11
CA PHE A 119 17.86 14.04 8.11
C PHE A 119 18.16 13.57 9.53
N LEU A 120 18.33 12.27 9.76
CA LEU A 120 18.69 11.72 11.07
C LEU A 120 20.05 12.23 11.55
N GLU A 121 21.01 12.46 10.65
CA GLU A 121 22.29 13.07 11.01
C GLU A 121 22.14 14.55 11.40
N PHE A 122 21.29 15.32 10.71
CA PHE A 122 20.91 16.66 11.19
C PHE A 122 20.25 16.58 12.57
N GLY A 123 19.34 15.63 12.77
CA GLY A 123 18.70 15.36 14.06
C GLY A 123 19.72 15.08 15.17
N ASN A 124 20.71 14.23 14.92
CA ASN A 124 21.79 13.96 15.89
C ASN A 124 22.52 15.23 16.31
N ARG A 125 22.88 16.08 15.34
CA ARG A 125 23.63 17.31 15.60
C ARG A 125 22.80 18.37 16.31
N LEU A 126 21.56 18.56 15.88
CA LEU A 126 20.61 19.47 16.52
C LEU A 126 20.31 19.05 17.96
N ALA A 127 20.09 17.76 18.21
CA ALA A 127 19.88 17.23 19.56
C ALA A 127 21.13 17.38 20.43
N SER A 128 22.32 17.09 19.88
CA SER A 128 23.60 17.26 20.59
C SER A 128 23.88 18.72 20.96
N ALA A 129 23.45 19.67 20.13
CA ALA A 129 23.52 21.11 20.40
C ALA A 129 22.40 21.61 21.33
N GLY A 130 21.47 20.73 21.73
CA GLY A 130 20.33 21.07 22.58
C GLY A 130 19.28 21.94 21.89
N VAL A 131 19.24 21.97 20.56
CA VAL A 131 18.28 22.73 19.75
C VAL A 131 16.93 22.02 19.65
N ILE A 132 16.94 20.69 19.58
CA ILE A 132 15.76 19.81 19.68
C ILE A 132 15.95 18.84 20.85
N SER A 133 14.90 18.12 21.25
CA SER A 133 14.96 17.25 22.43
C SER A 133 15.55 15.89 22.09
N GLU A 134 15.13 15.31 20.97
CA GLU A 134 15.60 14.01 20.48
C GLU A 134 15.90 14.02 18.99
N ARG A 135 16.64 13.02 18.50
CA ARG A 135 17.08 12.92 17.10
C ARG A 135 15.91 13.01 16.12
N ASP A 136 14.82 12.30 16.42
CA ASP A 136 13.68 12.14 15.50
C ASP A 136 12.74 13.36 15.51
N ASP A 137 12.95 14.34 16.41
CA ASP A 137 12.26 15.62 16.34
C ASP A 137 12.59 16.36 15.04
N VAL A 138 13.70 16.04 14.36
CA VAL A 138 14.08 16.63 13.07
C VAL A 138 12.98 16.55 12.01
N PHE A 139 12.14 15.52 12.05
CA PHE A 139 11.03 15.36 11.09
C PHE A 139 9.87 16.32 11.36
N MET A 140 9.85 16.99 12.52
CA MET A 140 8.89 18.03 12.86
C MET A 140 9.39 19.44 12.48
N LEU A 141 10.60 19.55 11.91
CA LEU A 141 11.14 20.81 11.42
C LEU A 141 10.90 20.95 9.92
N THR A 142 10.74 22.20 9.49
CA THR A 142 10.75 22.55 8.07
C THR A 142 12.18 22.50 7.51
N GLY A 143 12.30 22.35 6.19
CA GLY A 143 13.61 22.36 5.53
C GLY A 143 14.41 23.64 5.79
N ASP A 144 13.73 24.80 5.81
CA ASP A 144 14.38 26.09 6.07
C ASP A 144 14.91 26.19 7.51
N GLU A 145 14.14 25.76 8.51
CA GLU A 145 14.60 25.73 9.91
C GLU A 145 15.86 24.87 10.09
N ILE A 146 15.89 23.70 9.45
CA ILE A 146 17.07 22.81 9.47
C ILE A 146 18.27 23.49 8.80
N ILE A 147 18.06 24.06 7.61
CA ILE A 147 19.12 24.69 6.82
C ILE A 147 19.69 25.92 7.53
N GLU A 148 18.84 26.79 8.06
CA GLU A 148 19.24 28.00 8.77
C GLU A 148 20.01 27.67 10.04
N SER A 149 19.49 26.74 10.85
CA SER A 149 20.18 26.27 12.06
C SER A 149 21.54 25.66 11.73
N ALA A 150 21.63 24.83 10.68
CA ALA A 150 22.89 24.25 10.27
C ALA A 150 23.92 25.29 9.81
N LYS A 151 23.50 26.30 9.04
CA LYS A 151 24.37 27.40 8.58
C LYS A 151 24.91 28.25 9.73
N SER A 152 24.16 28.38 10.82
CA SER A 152 24.58 29.11 12.01
C SER A 152 25.31 28.26 13.04
N GLY A 153 25.67 27.01 12.71
CA GLY A 153 26.42 26.12 13.60
C GLY A 153 25.55 25.30 14.54
N PHE A 154 24.37 24.88 14.09
CA PHE A 154 23.36 24.15 14.86
C PHE A 154 22.87 24.94 16.07
N THR A 155 22.40 26.16 15.84
CA THR A 155 21.83 27.04 16.88
C THR A 155 20.32 27.17 16.71
N GLY A 156 19.61 27.50 17.79
CA GLY A 156 18.16 27.69 17.82
C GLY A 156 17.53 27.04 19.04
N ASP A 157 16.20 27.10 19.15
CA ASP A 157 15.42 26.32 20.12
C ASP A 157 14.10 25.95 19.46
N PHE A 158 13.99 24.69 19.04
CA PHE A 158 12.82 24.16 18.35
C PHE A 158 12.09 23.10 19.17
N LYS A 159 12.42 22.94 20.46
CA LYS A 159 11.82 21.88 21.30
C LYS A 159 10.31 22.03 21.43
N SER A 160 9.84 23.25 21.72
CA SER A 160 8.40 23.54 21.80
C SER A 160 7.73 23.32 20.44
N ALA A 161 8.32 23.88 19.38
CA ALA A 161 7.78 23.78 18.03
C ALA A 161 7.67 22.31 17.55
N ALA A 162 8.71 21.50 17.77
CA ALA A 162 8.69 20.08 17.43
C ALA A 162 7.63 19.32 18.21
N SER A 163 7.52 19.56 19.53
CA SER A 163 6.49 18.94 20.37
C SER A 163 5.07 19.34 19.95
N GLU A 164 4.84 20.61 19.64
CA GLU A 164 3.55 21.13 19.19
C GLU A 164 3.14 20.53 17.85
N ARG A 165 4.06 20.47 16.89
CA ARG A 165 3.82 19.88 15.56
C ARG A 165 3.61 18.38 15.62
N ARG A 166 4.31 17.67 16.51
CA ARG A 166 4.05 16.24 16.77
C ARG A 166 2.63 16.01 17.27
N ALA A 167 2.21 16.77 18.28
CA ALA A 167 0.84 16.69 18.80
C ALA A 167 -0.19 17.06 17.72
N GLU A 168 0.12 18.02 16.86
CA GLU A 168 -0.72 18.35 15.71
C GLU A 168 -0.82 17.18 14.71
N MET A 169 0.29 16.54 14.36
CA MET A 169 0.29 15.37 13.47
C MET A 169 -0.49 14.20 14.06
N GLU A 170 -0.34 13.93 15.36
CA GLU A 170 -1.11 12.89 16.07
C GLU A 170 -2.61 13.17 16.01
N LYS A 171 -3.02 14.42 16.27
CA LYS A 171 -4.41 14.84 16.15
C LYS A 171 -4.94 14.66 14.71
N TRP A 172 -4.18 15.07 13.70
CA TRP A 172 -4.63 14.95 12.30
C TRP A 172 -4.65 13.51 11.81
N ALA A 173 -3.83 12.62 12.36
CA ALA A 173 -3.85 11.19 12.03
C ALA A 173 -5.17 10.49 12.43
N GLU A 174 -5.95 11.07 13.36
CA GLU A 174 -7.28 10.56 13.74
C GLU A 174 -8.39 11.05 12.81
N ILE A 175 -8.11 12.03 11.95
CA ILE A 175 -9.11 12.67 11.09
C ILE A 175 -8.99 12.08 9.67
N PRO A 176 -10.07 11.49 9.13
CA PRO A 176 -10.06 10.99 7.77
C PRO A 176 -9.76 12.11 6.78
N ALA A 177 -8.82 11.87 5.86
CA ALA A 177 -8.59 12.78 4.76
C ALA A 177 -9.86 12.87 3.91
N ALA A 178 -10.29 14.10 3.61
CA ALA A 178 -11.39 14.29 2.68
C ALA A 178 -11.02 13.70 1.31
N PRO A 179 -11.93 12.98 0.62
CA PRO A 179 -11.64 12.43 -0.70
C PRO A 179 -11.20 13.49 -1.72
N HIS A 180 -11.68 14.73 -1.53
CA HIS A 180 -11.30 15.89 -2.32
C HIS A 180 -11.21 17.13 -1.44
N ILE A 181 -10.27 18.02 -1.77
CA ILE A 181 -10.13 19.34 -1.16
C ILE A 181 -10.29 20.37 -2.29
N GLY A 182 -11.16 21.36 -2.09
CA GLY A 182 -11.39 22.45 -3.04
C GLY A 182 -12.72 22.36 -3.79
N THR A 183 -12.83 23.12 -4.86
CA THR A 183 -14.05 23.22 -5.68
C THR A 183 -14.21 22.01 -6.59
N ASP A 184 -15.41 21.43 -6.66
CA ASP A 184 -15.73 20.38 -7.63
C ASP A 184 -15.75 20.98 -9.06
N TYR A 185 -14.74 20.63 -9.86
CA TYR A 185 -14.63 21.04 -11.26
C TYR A 185 -15.37 20.09 -12.22
N GLY A 186 -16.12 19.12 -11.69
CA GLY A 186 -16.75 18.06 -12.45
C GLY A 186 -15.76 16.94 -12.83
N PRO A 187 -16.22 15.95 -13.61
CA PRO A 187 -15.37 14.82 -13.99
C PRO A 187 -14.16 15.30 -14.80
N PRO A 188 -12.99 14.64 -14.66
CA PRO A 188 -11.82 14.98 -15.44
C PRO A 188 -12.12 14.83 -16.95
N PRO A 189 -11.46 15.63 -17.82
CA PRO A 189 -11.68 15.54 -19.27
C PRO A 189 -11.35 14.14 -19.78
N ASP A 190 -12.18 13.60 -20.68
CA ASP A 190 -11.98 12.26 -21.25
C ASP A 190 -10.81 12.23 -22.25
N ASN A 191 -9.60 12.04 -21.70
CA ASN A 191 -8.36 11.94 -22.46
C ASN A 191 -7.53 10.72 -21.97
N PRO A 192 -6.49 10.30 -22.72
CA PRO A 192 -5.69 9.13 -22.36
C PRO A 192 -5.09 9.18 -20.95
N VAL A 193 -4.66 10.36 -20.49
CA VAL A 193 -4.06 10.53 -19.16
C VAL A 193 -5.11 10.37 -18.07
N SER A 194 -6.26 11.04 -18.19
CA SER A 194 -7.37 10.91 -17.23
C SER A 194 -7.87 9.47 -17.14
N ARG A 195 -7.96 8.75 -18.27
CA ARG A 195 -8.34 7.33 -18.28
C ARG A 195 -7.32 6.43 -17.61
N ALA A 196 -6.03 6.71 -17.77
CA ALA A 196 -4.97 5.97 -17.08
C ALA A 196 -5.02 6.23 -15.57
N LEU A 197 -5.12 7.50 -15.16
CA LEU A 197 -5.21 7.90 -13.75
C LEU A 197 -6.46 7.32 -13.08
N GLY A 198 -7.62 7.42 -13.71
CA GLY A 198 -8.87 6.87 -13.17
C GLY A 198 -8.86 5.36 -12.98
N ARG A 199 -8.18 4.62 -13.87
CA ARG A 199 -7.99 3.17 -13.68
C ARG A 199 -7.03 2.82 -12.53
N PHE A 200 -6.10 3.72 -12.21
CA PHE A 200 -5.09 3.49 -11.17
C PHE A 200 -5.54 3.97 -9.78
N PHE A 201 -5.95 5.24 -9.68
CA PHE A 201 -6.38 5.88 -8.43
C PHE A 201 -7.87 5.70 -8.13
N GLY A 202 -8.64 5.25 -9.11
CA GLY A 202 -10.11 5.28 -9.06
C GLY A 202 -10.64 6.58 -9.66
N TRP A 203 -11.95 6.61 -9.93
CA TRP A 203 -12.64 7.77 -10.49
C TRP A 203 -13.18 8.73 -9.43
N GLY A 204 -12.77 8.54 -8.18
CA GLY A 204 -13.37 9.16 -7.00
C GLY A 204 -14.58 8.37 -6.46
N PRO A 205 -15.10 8.74 -5.27
CA PRO A 205 -16.33 8.20 -4.73
C PRO A 205 -17.46 8.21 -5.77
N PRO A 206 -18.30 7.16 -5.80
CA PRO A 206 -19.58 7.24 -6.49
C PRO A 206 -20.34 8.48 -6.02
N ARG A 207 -20.88 9.26 -6.96
CA ARG A 207 -21.79 10.37 -6.65
C ARG A 207 -22.92 9.81 -5.79
N ASP A 208 -23.08 10.37 -4.58
CA ASP A 208 -24.10 10.08 -3.57
C ASP A 208 -24.79 8.72 -3.74
N SER A 209 -24.33 7.71 -3.01
CA SER A 209 -25.06 6.46 -2.93
C SER A 209 -26.40 6.71 -2.21
N ASP A 210 -27.49 6.85 -2.96
CA ASP A 210 -28.88 6.75 -2.49
C ASP A 210 -29.23 5.34 -1.94
N GLY A 211 -28.20 4.54 -1.63
CA GLY A 211 -28.31 3.20 -1.07
C GLY A 211 -28.56 3.22 0.43
N PRO A 212 -28.99 2.09 1.00
CA PRO A 212 -29.12 1.97 2.45
C PRO A 212 -27.75 2.15 3.12
N SER A 213 -27.74 2.70 4.34
CA SER A 213 -26.51 3.11 5.04
C SER A 213 -25.51 1.98 5.34
N ASP A 214 -25.93 0.72 5.15
CA ASP A 214 -25.13 -0.50 5.31
C ASP A 214 -24.38 -0.90 4.03
N LEU A 215 -24.62 -0.24 2.88
CA LEU A 215 -24.01 -0.57 1.59
C LEU A 215 -23.00 0.50 1.17
N ILE A 216 -21.75 0.09 1.05
CA ILE A 216 -20.65 0.90 0.55
C ILE A 216 -20.33 0.47 -0.88
N THR A 217 -20.17 1.44 -1.78
CA THR A 217 -19.88 1.23 -3.19
C THR A 217 -18.45 1.67 -3.51
N GLY A 218 -17.78 0.89 -4.34
CA GLY A 218 -16.44 1.16 -4.83
C GLY A 218 -16.26 0.62 -6.25
N THR A 219 -15.02 0.26 -6.58
CA THR A 219 -14.62 -0.30 -7.87
C THR A 219 -14.36 -1.81 -7.72
N PRO A 220 -14.86 -2.65 -8.63
CA PRO A 220 -14.47 -4.06 -8.71
C PRO A 220 -12.95 -4.20 -8.84
N GLY A 221 -12.29 -4.75 -7.83
CA GLY A 221 -10.84 -4.94 -7.81
C GLY A 221 -10.43 -6.37 -8.19
N SER A 222 -11.08 -7.35 -7.55
CA SER A 222 -10.86 -8.77 -7.78
C SER A 222 -12.16 -9.55 -7.54
N SER A 223 -12.53 -10.40 -8.48
CA SER A 223 -13.80 -11.15 -8.51
C SER A 223 -13.99 -12.09 -7.33
N GLY A 224 -15.26 -12.41 -7.06
CA GLY A 224 -15.69 -13.32 -6.01
C GLY A 224 -16.44 -12.62 -4.88
N LYS A 225 -17.02 -13.43 -3.99
CA LYS A 225 -17.76 -12.97 -2.81
C LYS A 225 -17.26 -13.65 -1.56
N VAL A 226 -17.13 -12.89 -0.48
CA VAL A 226 -16.69 -13.41 0.81
C VAL A 226 -17.36 -12.67 1.96
N THR A 227 -17.70 -13.41 3.01
CA THR A 227 -18.18 -12.83 4.28
C THR A 227 -17.17 -13.14 5.37
N GLY A 228 -16.78 -12.11 6.11
CA GLY A 228 -15.73 -12.22 7.12
C GLY A 228 -15.87 -11.15 8.19
N THR A 229 -14.98 -11.22 9.18
CA THR A 229 -14.87 -10.16 10.20
C THR A 229 -13.93 -9.08 9.67
N ALA A 230 -14.39 -7.83 9.71
CA ALA A 230 -13.59 -6.68 9.32
C ALA A 230 -12.44 -6.48 10.29
N ARG A 231 -11.25 -6.28 9.74
CA ARG A 231 -10.06 -5.79 10.45
C ARG A 231 -9.65 -4.46 9.86
N VAL A 232 -9.92 -3.39 10.59
CA VAL A 232 -9.55 -2.04 10.18
C VAL A 232 -8.11 -1.80 10.61
N ILE A 233 -7.19 -1.83 9.63
CA ILE A 233 -5.74 -1.73 9.83
C ILE A 233 -5.22 -0.57 8.99
N ILE A 234 -4.83 0.52 9.64
CA ILE A 234 -4.36 1.74 8.97
C ILE A 234 -2.84 1.76 8.82
N LYS A 235 -2.10 1.13 9.75
CA LYS A 235 -0.64 1.08 9.79
C LYS A 235 -0.15 -0.36 9.76
N LEU A 236 0.99 -0.63 9.12
CA LEU A 236 1.55 -1.99 9.09
C LEU A 236 2.02 -2.47 10.46
N SER A 237 2.26 -1.57 11.41
CA SER A 237 2.50 -1.94 12.82
C SER A 237 1.35 -2.75 13.43
N ASP A 238 0.14 -2.60 12.91
CA ASP A 238 -1.06 -3.30 13.37
C ASP A 238 -1.35 -4.58 12.58
N ALA A 239 -0.48 -4.94 11.63
CA ALA A 239 -0.64 -6.10 10.73
C ALA A 239 -0.90 -7.41 11.47
N GLY A 240 -0.33 -7.60 12.67
CA GLY A 240 -0.50 -8.80 13.48
C GLY A 240 -1.94 -9.10 13.94
N ARG A 241 -2.84 -8.10 13.85
CA ARG A 241 -4.27 -8.24 14.19
C ARG A 241 -5.07 -9.00 13.13
N LEU A 242 -4.58 -9.08 11.90
CA LEU A 242 -5.25 -9.80 10.82
C LEU A 242 -5.12 -11.30 11.03
N ASN A 243 -6.24 -12.03 11.00
CA ASN A 243 -6.26 -13.49 11.05
C ASN A 243 -6.75 -14.08 9.72
N LYS A 244 -6.45 -15.36 9.51
CA LYS A 244 -6.91 -16.08 8.33
C LYS A 244 -8.42 -15.96 8.13
N GLY A 245 -8.83 -15.47 6.96
CA GLY A 245 -10.25 -15.30 6.60
C GLY A 245 -10.90 -14.00 7.10
N ASP A 246 -10.20 -13.18 7.89
CA ASP A 246 -10.62 -11.81 8.17
C ASP A 246 -10.59 -10.96 6.88
N ILE A 247 -11.42 -9.92 6.81
CA ILE A 247 -11.45 -8.97 5.71
C ILE A 247 -10.58 -7.77 6.09
N LEU A 248 -9.51 -7.54 5.32
CA LEU A 248 -8.63 -6.39 5.51
C LEU A 248 -9.34 -5.12 5.02
N VAL A 249 -9.55 -4.16 5.92
CA VAL A 249 -10.08 -2.83 5.60
C VAL A 249 -9.00 -1.79 5.88
N THR A 250 -8.58 -1.03 4.86
CA THR A 250 -7.52 -0.04 4.98
C THR A 250 -7.72 1.15 4.04
N ALA A 251 -6.96 2.23 4.19
CA ALA A 251 -7.09 3.41 3.33
C ALA A 251 -6.54 3.14 1.91
N THR A 252 -5.38 2.51 1.84
CA THR A 252 -4.69 2.13 0.61
C THR A 252 -3.67 1.04 0.92
N THR A 253 -3.12 0.41 -0.12
CA THR A 253 -2.05 -0.58 0.04
C THR A 253 -0.87 -0.23 -0.84
N SER A 254 0.32 -0.46 -0.34
CA SER A 254 1.59 -0.36 -1.07
C SER A 254 2.29 -1.74 -1.10
N PRO A 255 3.39 -1.92 -1.85
CA PRO A 255 4.08 -3.21 -1.92
C PRO A 255 4.46 -3.82 -0.55
N PRO A 256 4.82 -3.05 0.49
CA PRO A 256 4.97 -3.53 1.87
C PRO A 256 3.76 -4.29 2.46
N TRP A 257 2.54 -4.06 1.98
CA TRP A 257 1.31 -4.70 2.47
C TRP A 257 1.06 -6.08 1.89
N THR A 258 1.71 -6.43 0.78
CA THR A 258 1.51 -7.70 0.06
C THR A 258 1.57 -8.95 0.95
N PRO A 259 2.42 -9.05 2.00
CA PRO A 259 2.38 -10.21 2.88
C PRO A 259 1.04 -10.44 3.58
N LEU A 260 0.25 -9.39 3.85
CA LEU A 260 -1.06 -9.54 4.48
C LEU A 260 -2.09 -10.21 3.54
N PHE A 261 -1.89 -10.12 2.22
CA PHE A 261 -2.80 -10.70 1.24
C PHE A 261 -2.79 -12.22 1.34
N ALA A 262 -1.67 -12.85 1.70
CA ALA A 262 -1.62 -14.29 1.94
C ALA A 262 -2.51 -14.75 3.11
N THR A 263 -2.94 -13.83 3.98
CA THR A 263 -3.74 -14.10 5.18
C THR A 263 -5.21 -13.67 5.01
N ALA A 264 -5.45 -12.55 4.32
CA ALA A 264 -6.78 -11.98 4.15
C ALA A 264 -7.75 -12.92 3.42
N GLY A 265 -9.01 -12.94 3.86
CA GLY A 265 -10.12 -13.60 3.15
C GLY A 265 -10.79 -12.70 2.11
N GLY A 266 -10.68 -11.38 2.27
CA GLY A 266 -11.19 -10.35 1.38
C GLY A 266 -10.50 -9.01 1.67
N ILE A 267 -10.57 -8.06 0.73
CA ILE A 267 -9.89 -6.76 0.88
C ILE A 267 -10.82 -5.61 0.49
N VAL A 268 -10.81 -4.56 1.31
CA VAL A 268 -11.52 -3.30 1.09
C VAL A 268 -10.53 -2.14 1.25
N THR A 269 -10.46 -1.26 0.25
CA THR A 269 -9.66 -0.02 0.34
C THR A 269 -10.48 1.22 0.05
N ASP A 270 -10.24 2.30 0.80
CA ASP A 270 -10.89 3.61 0.54
C ASP A 270 -10.53 4.17 -0.83
N THR A 271 -9.29 3.94 -1.27
CA THR A 271 -8.72 4.46 -2.51
C THR A 271 -8.29 3.34 -3.46
N GLY A 272 -8.08 3.69 -4.74
CA GLY A 272 -7.58 2.78 -5.76
C GLY A 272 -8.61 2.46 -6.83
N GLY A 273 -8.12 2.15 -8.03
CA GLY A 273 -8.91 1.66 -9.15
C GLY A 273 -8.61 0.21 -9.49
N ALA A 274 -9.22 -0.29 -10.56
CA ALA A 274 -9.07 -1.69 -11.02
C ALA A 274 -7.61 -2.08 -11.39
N LEU A 275 -6.75 -1.10 -11.65
CA LEU A 275 -5.32 -1.28 -11.92
C LEU A 275 -4.42 -0.79 -10.77
N SER A 276 -4.98 -0.55 -9.59
CA SER A 276 -4.21 -0.27 -8.38
C SER A 276 -3.42 -1.49 -7.90
N HIS A 277 -2.40 -1.26 -7.07
CA HIS A 277 -1.65 -2.30 -6.37
C HIS A 277 -2.57 -3.33 -5.71
N CYS A 278 -3.52 -2.84 -4.89
CA CYS A 278 -4.47 -3.70 -4.18
C CYS A 278 -5.24 -4.61 -5.15
N ALA A 279 -5.80 -4.06 -6.22
CA ALA A 279 -6.61 -4.82 -7.15
C ALA A 279 -5.80 -5.87 -7.92
N ILE A 280 -4.56 -5.54 -8.29
CA ILE A 280 -3.68 -6.46 -9.02
C ILE A 280 -3.26 -7.62 -8.11
N VAL A 281 -2.72 -7.31 -6.92
CA VAL A 281 -2.27 -8.35 -5.99
C VAL A 281 -3.44 -9.20 -5.50
N ALA A 282 -4.60 -8.62 -5.23
CA ALA A 282 -5.78 -9.41 -4.86
C ALA A 282 -6.17 -10.44 -5.94
N ARG A 283 -6.08 -10.07 -7.23
CA ARG A 283 -6.31 -11.00 -8.36
C ARG A 283 -5.26 -12.11 -8.44
N GLU A 284 -4.00 -11.80 -8.15
CA GLU A 284 -2.93 -12.80 -8.09
C GLU A 284 -3.14 -13.81 -6.95
N TYR A 285 -3.68 -13.37 -5.82
CA TYR A 285 -4.01 -14.25 -4.70
C TYR A 285 -5.39 -14.90 -4.82
N GLY A 286 -6.20 -14.52 -5.82
CA GLY A 286 -7.57 -15.01 -5.99
C GLY A 286 -8.52 -14.59 -4.87
N ILE A 287 -8.27 -13.44 -4.25
CA ILE A 287 -9.03 -12.92 -3.10
C ILE A 287 -10.03 -11.88 -3.58
N PRO A 288 -11.31 -11.94 -3.18
CA PRO A 288 -12.28 -10.90 -3.50
C PRO A 288 -11.86 -9.53 -2.97
N ALA A 289 -11.93 -8.51 -3.82
CA ALA A 289 -11.54 -7.16 -3.42
C ALA A 289 -12.41 -6.07 -4.05
N THR A 290 -12.79 -5.11 -3.20
CA THR A 290 -13.45 -3.86 -3.59
C THR A 290 -12.52 -2.70 -3.23
N VAL A 291 -12.10 -1.92 -4.23
CA VAL A 291 -11.14 -0.81 -4.07
C VAL A 291 -11.79 0.52 -4.37
N GLY A 292 -11.28 1.63 -3.85
CA GLY A 292 -11.92 2.93 -4.06
C GLY A 292 -13.29 3.04 -3.39
N ALA A 293 -13.53 2.24 -2.34
CA ALA A 293 -14.72 2.28 -1.50
C ALA A 293 -14.60 3.44 -0.51
N ALA A 294 -14.70 4.66 -1.02
CA ALA A 294 -14.39 5.87 -0.26
C ALA A 294 -15.15 5.94 1.07
N GLY A 295 -14.40 6.09 2.18
CA GLY A 295 -14.96 6.17 3.53
C GLY A 295 -15.28 4.82 4.17
N ALA A 296 -14.92 3.70 3.55
CA ALA A 296 -15.07 2.36 4.12
C ALA A 296 -14.36 2.22 5.47
N THR A 297 -13.14 2.73 5.62
CA THR A 297 -12.40 2.68 6.90
C THR A 297 -13.08 3.45 8.03
N PHE A 298 -13.94 4.41 7.70
CA PHE A 298 -14.70 5.18 8.67
C PHE A 298 -16.06 4.55 8.97
N ALA A 299 -16.76 4.09 7.93
CA ALA A 299 -18.08 3.49 8.04
C ALA A 299 -18.04 2.13 8.74
N ILE A 300 -17.07 1.29 8.38
CA ILE A 300 -16.88 -0.06 8.93
C ILE A 300 -16.10 0.03 10.24
N LYS A 301 -16.60 -0.60 11.29
CA LYS A 301 -15.91 -0.69 12.58
C LYS A 301 -15.11 -1.99 12.67
N ASP A 302 -13.98 -1.93 13.39
CA ASP A 302 -13.18 -3.13 13.63
C ASP A 302 -14.02 -4.19 14.34
N GLY A 303 -14.02 -5.41 13.79
CA GLY A 303 -14.84 -6.51 14.30
C GLY A 303 -16.22 -6.66 13.67
N ASP A 304 -16.68 -5.70 12.85
CA ASP A 304 -17.95 -5.82 12.13
C ASP A 304 -17.96 -7.06 11.24
N ARG A 305 -19.13 -7.67 11.06
CA ARG A 305 -19.31 -8.71 10.06
C ARG A 305 -19.66 -8.02 8.75
N ILE A 306 -18.88 -8.26 7.69
CA ILE A 306 -19.11 -7.64 6.39
C ILE A 306 -19.09 -8.68 5.27
N GLU A 307 -19.84 -8.41 4.21
CA GLU A 307 -19.77 -9.12 2.93
C GLU A 307 -19.08 -8.21 1.91
N VAL A 308 -18.07 -8.75 1.23
CA VAL A 308 -17.40 -8.10 0.10
C VAL A 308 -17.82 -8.81 -1.19
N ASP A 309 -18.38 -8.04 -2.12
CA ASP A 309 -18.69 -8.46 -3.48
C ASP A 309 -17.73 -7.78 -4.43
N GLY A 310 -16.64 -8.49 -4.75
CA GLY A 310 -15.59 -7.98 -5.62
C GLY A 310 -15.95 -7.98 -7.11
N ASP A 311 -17.02 -8.67 -7.50
CA ASP A 311 -17.58 -8.60 -8.86
C ASP A 311 -18.39 -7.31 -9.06
N ALA A 312 -19.24 -6.98 -8.08
CA ALA A 312 -20.05 -5.76 -8.10
C ALA A 312 -19.27 -4.51 -7.63
N GLY A 313 -18.15 -4.70 -6.92
CA GLY A 313 -17.43 -3.61 -6.28
C GLY A 313 -18.23 -3.01 -5.11
N THR A 314 -18.87 -3.86 -4.30
CA THR A 314 -19.66 -3.39 -3.15
C THR A 314 -19.25 -4.08 -1.86
N VAL A 315 -19.55 -3.44 -0.72
CA VAL A 315 -19.33 -3.97 0.62
C VAL A 315 -20.59 -3.74 1.44
N ARG A 316 -21.10 -4.77 2.11
CA ARG A 316 -22.29 -4.69 2.98
C ARG A 316 -21.92 -4.97 4.42
N ILE A 317 -22.35 -4.12 5.34
CA ILE A 317 -22.27 -4.34 6.79
C ILE A 317 -23.47 -5.20 7.22
N LEU A 318 -23.23 -6.30 7.94
CA LEU A 318 -24.22 -7.32 8.29
C LEU A 318 -24.68 -7.27 9.75
#